data_AF-Q5H428-F1
#
_entry.id   AF-Q5H428-F1
#
_cell.length_a   1.000
_cell.length_b   1.000
_cell.length_c   1.000
_cell.angle_alpha   90.00
_cell.angle_beta   90.00
_cell.angle_gamma   90.00
#
_symmetry.space_group_name_H-M   'P 1'
#
loop_
_entity.id
_entity.type
_entity.pdbx_description
1 polymer ?
#
loop_
_entity_poly.entity_id
_entity_poly.type
_entity_poly.pdbx_seq_one_letter_code
_entity_poly.pdbx_strand_id
1 'polypeptide(L)'
;MPGHTRTHIAFVTDRHLFSGDTLFSLGCGRMFEGTAPQMFDSLQRLACLPGETLVCCGHEYTLANAAFALHVDSTNAALQRRQQEAQAMRHAARPTLPISLKSELATNPFLRTNRPEIRAVVAARAAGALSSEVDVFAELRRWKDEFCL
;
A
#
# COMPACT_ATOMS: atom_id res chain seq x y z
N MET A 1 -12.64 8.29 3.21
CA MET A 1 -11.80 7.12 2.93
C MET A 1 -11.95 6.12 4.08
N PRO A 2 -13.16 5.55 4.26
CA PRO A 2 -13.40 4.60 5.34
C PRO A 2 -12.48 3.38 5.20
N GLY A 3 -11.91 2.92 6.31
CA GLY A 3 -11.00 1.77 6.31
C GLY A 3 -10.17 1.75 7.59
N HIS A 4 -9.27 2.73 7.73
CA HIS A 4 -8.48 2.90 8.95
C HIS A 4 -9.38 3.27 10.12
N THR A 5 -10.10 4.37 9.98
CA THR A 5 -11.29 4.73 10.77
C THR A 5 -12.49 4.83 9.83
N ARG A 6 -13.71 4.83 10.38
CA ARG A 6 -14.93 4.96 9.56
C ARG A 6 -15.12 6.37 9.00
N THR A 7 -14.55 7.37 9.66
CA THR A 7 -14.72 8.80 9.36
C THR A 7 -13.52 9.43 8.65
N HIS A 8 -12.47 8.64 8.35
CA HIS A 8 -11.25 9.14 7.72
C HIS A 8 -11.57 9.89 6.41
N ILE A 9 -10.91 11.01 6.16
CA ILE A 9 -11.00 11.79 4.92
C ILE A 9 -9.60 12.04 4.36
N ALA A 10 -9.51 12.17 3.04
CA ALA A 10 -8.28 12.54 2.34
C ALA A 10 -8.52 13.84 1.57
N PHE A 11 -7.51 14.69 1.50
CA PHE A 11 -7.57 15.96 0.80
C PHE A 11 -6.72 15.90 -0.48
N VAL A 12 -7.25 16.43 -1.57
CA VAL A 12 -6.52 16.59 -2.82
C VAL A 12 -6.46 18.08 -3.15
N THR A 13 -5.26 18.61 -3.34
CA THR A 13 -5.03 20.00 -3.75
C THR A 13 -3.89 20.03 -4.76
N ASP A 14 -4.12 20.67 -5.90
CA ASP A 14 -3.22 20.65 -7.06
C ASP A 14 -2.79 19.21 -7.44
N ARG A 15 -1.52 18.88 -7.20
CA ARG A 15 -0.95 17.55 -7.44
C ARG A 15 -0.63 16.81 -6.14
N HIS A 16 -1.13 17.25 -4.98
CA HIS A 16 -0.85 16.63 -3.69
C HIS A 16 -2.07 15.91 -3.16
N LEU A 17 -1.86 14.67 -2.72
CA LEU A 17 -2.82 13.87 -1.98
C LEU A 17 -2.36 13.77 -0.52
N PHE A 18 -3.11 14.34 0.40
CA PHE A 18 -2.94 14.11 1.83
C PHE A 18 -3.83 12.93 2.25
N SER A 19 -3.25 11.73 2.23
CA SER A 19 -3.96 10.46 2.44
C SER A 19 -4.13 10.05 3.90
N GLY A 20 -3.47 10.75 4.83
CA GLY A 20 -3.39 10.36 6.24
C GLY A 20 -2.97 8.90 6.36
N ASP A 21 -3.79 8.10 7.04
CA ASP A 21 -3.51 6.70 7.34
C ASP A 21 -4.29 5.73 6.44
N THR A 22 -4.83 6.21 5.32
CA THR A 22 -5.46 5.33 4.31
C THR A 22 -4.40 4.66 3.43
N LEU A 23 -3.62 5.47 2.70
CA LEU A 23 -2.55 5.03 1.79
C LEU A 23 -1.20 5.51 2.34
N PHE A 24 -0.25 4.58 2.47
CA PHE A 24 1.15 4.87 2.78
C PHE A 24 2.03 4.53 1.58
N SER A 25 3.28 5.02 1.57
CA SER A 25 4.24 4.46 0.62
C SER A 25 4.44 2.97 0.90
N LEU A 26 4.24 2.14 -0.12
CA LEU A 26 4.32 0.69 -0.12
C LEU A 26 3.35 -0.03 0.84
N GLY A 27 2.36 0.66 1.39
CA GLY A 27 1.42 0.08 2.34
C GLY A 27 0.06 0.77 2.39
N CYS A 28 -0.78 0.30 3.31
CA CYS A 28 -2.03 0.95 3.69
C CYS A 28 -2.20 0.91 5.21
N GLY A 29 -3.18 1.67 5.72
CA GLY A 29 -3.57 1.64 7.12
C GLY A 29 -3.97 0.26 7.63
N ARG A 30 -3.75 0.02 8.92
CA ARG A 30 -4.48 -1.05 9.64
C ARG A 30 -5.96 -0.68 9.69
N MET A 31 -6.84 -1.67 9.61
CA MET A 31 -8.29 -1.46 9.66
C MET A 31 -8.77 -1.57 11.10
N PHE A 32 -8.75 -0.46 11.85
CA PHE A 32 -9.19 -0.47 13.25
C PHE A 32 -10.71 -0.46 13.38
N GLU A 33 -11.38 0.35 12.56
CA GLU A 33 -12.85 0.50 12.63
C GLU A 33 -13.55 0.13 11.32
N GLY A 34 -12.81 0.07 10.21
CA GLY A 34 -13.34 -0.25 8.89
C GLY A 34 -13.19 -1.72 8.52
N THR A 35 -13.70 -2.05 7.34
CA THR A 35 -13.66 -3.41 6.77
C THR A 35 -12.77 -3.46 5.53
N ALA A 36 -12.37 -4.67 5.12
CA ALA A 36 -11.58 -4.89 3.91
C ALA A 36 -12.22 -4.27 2.64
N PRO A 37 -13.53 -4.47 2.36
CA PRO A 37 -14.18 -3.79 1.23
C PRO A 37 -14.07 -2.26 1.31
N GLN A 38 -14.27 -1.67 2.49
CA GLN A 38 -14.21 -0.21 2.64
C GLN A 38 -12.80 0.35 2.36
N MET A 39 -11.77 -0.28 2.93
CA MET A 39 -10.39 0.15 2.71
C MET A 39 -10.00 -0.08 1.24
N PHE A 40 -10.36 -1.22 0.66
CA PHE A 40 -10.13 -1.52 -0.74
C PHE A 40 -10.76 -0.45 -1.65
N ASP A 41 -12.04 -0.16 -1.49
CA ASP A 41 -12.74 0.87 -2.28
C ASP A 41 -12.11 2.25 -2.12
N SER A 42 -11.69 2.60 -0.89
CA SER A 42 -10.98 3.85 -0.62
C SER A 42 -9.64 3.91 -1.39
N LEU A 43 -8.86 2.83 -1.39
CA LEU A 43 -7.61 2.75 -2.13
C LEU A 43 -7.83 2.80 -3.64
N GLN A 44 -8.85 2.12 -4.17
CA GLN A 44 -9.19 2.17 -5.60
C GLN A 44 -9.55 3.59 -6.04
N ARG A 45 -10.34 4.32 -5.23
CA ARG A 45 -10.65 5.73 -5.50
C ARG A 45 -9.40 6.61 -5.54
N LEU A 46 -8.45 6.39 -4.64
CA LEU A 46 -7.18 7.12 -4.63
C LEU A 46 -6.30 6.73 -5.82
N ALA A 47 -6.30 5.45 -6.21
CA ALA A 47 -5.56 4.92 -7.35
C ALA A 47 -6.01 5.48 -8.70
N CYS A 48 -7.25 5.98 -8.80
CA CYS A 48 -7.78 6.64 -10.00
C CYS A 48 -7.27 8.09 -10.20
N LEU A 49 -6.57 8.69 -9.23
CA LEU A 49 -5.96 10.01 -9.41
C LEU A 49 -4.83 9.97 -10.45
N PRO A 50 -4.43 11.11 -11.04
CA PRO A 50 -3.30 11.16 -11.96
C PRO A 50 -2.04 10.55 -11.35
N GLY A 51 -1.27 9.78 -12.13
CA GLY A 51 -0.06 9.10 -11.64
C GLY A 51 1.02 10.06 -11.11
N GLU A 52 1.04 11.30 -11.59
CA GLU A 52 1.95 12.35 -11.12
C GLU A 52 1.51 12.99 -9.78
N THR A 53 0.38 12.56 -9.21
CA THR A 53 -0.06 12.98 -7.87
C THR A 53 0.96 12.54 -6.82
N LEU A 54 1.40 13.47 -6.00
CA LEU A 54 2.32 13.29 -4.89
C LEU A 54 1.54 12.90 -3.62
N VAL A 55 1.79 11.70 -3.11
CA VAL A 55 1.19 11.14 -1.89
C VAL A 55 1.96 11.63 -0.67
N CYS A 56 1.28 12.40 0.16
CA CYS A 56 1.71 12.93 1.45
C CYS A 56 0.98 12.16 2.58
N CYS A 57 1.48 10.98 2.94
CA CYS A 57 0.85 10.12 3.94
C CYS A 57 1.31 10.43 5.38
N GLY A 58 0.56 9.93 6.37
CA GLY A 58 0.70 10.32 7.78
C GLY A 58 1.98 9.87 8.49
N HIS A 59 2.67 8.84 7.99
CA HIS A 59 3.78 8.19 8.73
C HIS A 59 4.94 7.75 7.85
N GLU A 60 6.14 7.74 8.44
CA GLU A 60 7.40 7.26 7.84
C GLU A 60 7.53 5.73 8.00
N TYR A 61 6.62 4.99 7.38
CA TYR A 61 6.57 3.51 7.43
C TYR A 61 7.17 2.82 6.20
N THR A 62 7.71 3.58 5.26
CA THR A 62 8.13 3.09 3.95
C THR A 62 9.09 1.90 4.01
N LEU A 63 10.10 1.91 4.89
CA LEU A 63 11.04 0.79 4.98
C LEU A 63 10.42 -0.48 5.55
N ALA A 64 9.58 -0.36 6.58
CA ALA A 64 8.86 -1.50 7.14
C ALA A 64 7.86 -2.07 6.11
N ASN A 65 7.18 -1.18 5.38
CA ASN A 65 6.28 -1.56 4.29
C ASN A 65 7.04 -2.21 3.13
N ALA A 66 8.22 -1.72 2.76
CA ALA A 66 9.05 -2.30 1.71
C ALA A 66 9.47 -3.73 2.04
N ALA A 67 9.84 -3.99 3.30
CA ALA A 67 10.26 -5.30 3.74
C ALA A 67 9.12 -6.34 3.61
N PHE A 68 7.89 -5.96 3.96
CA PHE A 68 6.71 -6.79 3.70
C PHE A 68 6.42 -6.93 2.21
N ALA A 69 6.42 -5.81 1.46
CA ALA A 69 6.12 -5.81 0.04
C ALA A 69 7.07 -6.74 -0.75
N LEU A 70 8.36 -6.80 -0.37
CA LEU A 70 9.34 -7.69 -1.01
C LEU A 70 9.15 -9.16 -0.66
N HIS A 71 8.48 -9.49 0.45
CA HIS A 71 8.05 -10.87 0.70
C HIS A 71 6.89 -11.28 -0.22
N VAL A 72 6.08 -10.31 -0.65
CA VAL A 72 4.90 -10.55 -1.50
C VAL A 72 5.25 -10.51 -2.99
N ASP A 73 6.09 -9.57 -3.42
CA ASP A 73 6.41 -9.27 -4.83
C ASP A 73 7.93 -9.20 -5.04
N SER A 74 8.65 -10.27 -4.66
CA SER A 74 10.11 -10.30 -4.55
C SER A 74 10.85 -10.06 -5.88
N THR A 75 10.21 -10.33 -7.02
CA THR A 75 10.78 -10.19 -8.36
C THR A 75 10.50 -8.82 -8.99
N ASN A 76 9.71 -7.96 -8.33
CA ASN A 76 9.38 -6.64 -8.84
C ASN A 76 10.59 -5.68 -8.74
N ALA A 77 11.27 -5.50 -9.87
CA ALA A 77 12.45 -4.63 -9.96
C ALA A 77 12.15 -3.16 -9.59
N ALA A 78 10.93 -2.67 -9.81
CA ALA A 78 10.56 -1.31 -9.39
C ALA A 78 10.47 -1.20 -7.87
N LEU A 79 9.90 -2.22 -7.21
CA LEU A 79 9.84 -2.29 -5.75
C LEU A 79 11.23 -2.41 -5.12
N GLN A 80 12.11 -3.24 -5.69
CA GLN A 80 13.50 -3.35 -5.25
C GLN A 80 14.24 -2.01 -5.34
N ARG A 81 14.11 -1.29 -6.45
CA ARG A 81 14.69 0.06 -6.59
C ARG A 81 14.11 1.03 -5.55
N ARG A 82 12.79 1.03 -5.38
CA ARG A 82 12.12 1.91 -4.41
C ARG A 82 12.58 1.65 -2.97
N GLN A 83 12.83 0.38 -2.60
CA GLN A 83 13.41 0.02 -1.31
C GLN A 83 14.82 0.62 -1.15
N GLN A 84 15.69 0.46 -2.15
CA GLN A 84 17.06 0.99 -2.12
C GLN A 84 17.07 2.54 -2.00
N GLU A 85 16.20 3.21 -2.74
CA GLU A 85 16.00 4.66 -2.65
C GLU A 85 15.56 5.08 -1.24
N ALA A 86 14.54 4.40 -0.68
CA ALA A 86 14.08 4.66 0.67
C ALA A 86 15.19 4.46 1.71
N GLN A 87 16.00 3.41 1.58
CA GLN A 87 17.13 3.13 2.48
C GLN A 87 18.16 4.26 2.41
N ALA A 88 18.57 4.66 1.21
CA ALA A 88 19.50 5.77 1.00
C ALA A 88 18.97 7.10 1.58
N MET A 89 17.68 7.38 1.42
CA MET A 89 17.03 8.55 2.02
C MET A 89 17.08 8.51 3.54
N ARG A 90 16.69 7.39 4.15
CA ARG A 90 16.67 7.24 5.62
C ARG A 90 18.08 7.25 6.23
N HIS A 91 19.07 6.64 5.58
CA HIS A 91 20.48 6.72 5.99
C HIS A 91 21.00 8.16 5.97
N ALA A 92 20.51 9.00 5.06
CA ALA A 92 20.79 10.43 5.01
C ALA A 92 19.85 11.28 5.89
N ALA A 93 19.10 10.66 6.82
CA ALA A 93 18.11 11.31 7.69
C ALA A 93 17.01 12.12 6.95
N ARG A 94 16.71 11.78 5.69
CA ARG A 94 15.66 12.42 4.89
C ARG A 94 14.34 11.65 4.99
N PRO A 95 13.18 12.32 4.92
CA PRO A 95 11.90 11.63 4.78
C PRO A 95 11.81 10.91 3.44
N THR A 96 11.06 9.82 3.34
CA THR A 96 10.84 9.08 2.09
C THR A 96 9.60 9.55 1.31
N LEU A 97 9.02 10.68 1.74
CA LEU A 97 7.80 11.29 1.26
C LEU A 97 8.07 12.75 0.82
N PRO A 98 7.24 13.31 -0.09
CA PRO A 98 6.13 12.65 -0.77
C PRO A 98 6.61 11.65 -1.84
N ILE A 99 5.71 10.80 -2.32
CA ILE A 99 5.98 9.81 -3.36
C ILE A 99 4.95 9.93 -4.49
N SER A 100 5.33 9.70 -5.75
CA SER A 100 4.34 9.72 -6.84
C SER A 100 3.40 8.51 -6.76
N LEU A 101 2.12 8.75 -7.03
CA LEU A 101 1.11 7.69 -7.10
C LEU A 101 1.46 6.66 -8.17
N LYS A 102 2.11 7.07 -9.27
CA LYS A 102 2.66 6.18 -10.29
C LYS A 102 3.65 5.18 -9.71
N SER A 103 4.52 5.60 -8.78
CA SER A 103 5.41 4.69 -8.06
C SER A 103 4.61 3.71 -7.21
N GLU A 104 3.60 4.19 -6.48
CA GLU A 104 2.76 3.35 -5.63
C GLU A 104 1.96 2.32 -6.44
N LEU A 105 1.37 2.69 -7.58
CA LEU A 105 0.69 1.75 -8.49
C LEU A 105 1.63 0.66 -9.02
N ALA A 106 2.92 0.97 -9.16
CA ALA A 106 3.93 0.02 -9.63
C ALA A 106 4.49 -0.88 -8.52
N THR A 107 4.40 -0.49 -7.25
CA THR A 107 5.21 -1.11 -6.16
C THR A 107 4.43 -1.49 -4.91
N ASN A 108 3.28 -0.86 -4.63
CA ASN A 108 2.49 -1.10 -3.43
C ASN A 108 1.59 -2.32 -3.62
N PRO A 109 1.77 -3.41 -2.85
CA PRO A 109 1.02 -4.65 -3.06
C PRO A 109 -0.48 -4.47 -2.85
N PHE A 110 -0.90 -3.51 -2.02
CA PHE A 110 -2.33 -3.21 -1.78
C PHE A 110 -3.02 -2.49 -2.94
N LEU A 111 -2.26 -1.92 -3.88
CA LEU A 111 -2.77 -1.33 -5.13
C LEU A 111 -2.61 -2.28 -6.33
N ARG A 112 -2.12 -3.49 -6.09
CA ARG A 112 -1.74 -4.49 -7.11
C ARG A 112 -2.48 -5.81 -6.92
N THR A 113 -3.59 -5.82 -6.22
CA THR A 113 -4.41 -7.01 -5.90
C THR A 113 -4.96 -7.73 -7.12
N ASN A 114 -5.10 -7.04 -8.26
CA ASN A 114 -5.48 -7.64 -9.54
C ASN A 114 -4.33 -8.38 -10.25
N ARG A 115 -3.08 -8.18 -9.82
CA ARG A 115 -1.92 -8.70 -10.53
C ARG A 115 -1.79 -10.21 -10.31
N PRO A 116 -1.65 -11.03 -11.37
CA PRO A 116 -1.54 -12.48 -11.24
C PRO A 116 -0.45 -12.93 -10.26
N GLU A 117 0.70 -12.24 -10.26
CA GLU A 117 1.82 -12.51 -9.36
C GLU A 117 1.45 -12.31 -7.88
N ILE A 118 0.74 -11.23 -7.54
CA ILE A 118 0.26 -10.98 -6.18
C ILE A 118 -0.80 -11.99 -5.79
N ARG A 119 -1.77 -12.26 -6.69
CA ARG A 119 -2.84 -13.23 -6.43
C ARG A 119 -2.30 -14.62 -6.16
N ALA A 120 -1.30 -15.07 -6.91
CA ALA A 120 -0.69 -16.38 -6.73
C ALA A 120 0.00 -16.52 -5.37
N VAL A 121 0.79 -15.53 -4.97
CA VAL A 121 1.51 -15.54 -3.68
C VAL A 121 0.53 -15.51 -2.51
N VAL A 122 -0.51 -14.68 -2.58
CA VAL A 122 -1.53 -14.59 -1.53
C VAL A 122 -2.38 -15.87 -1.47
N ALA A 123 -2.76 -16.44 -2.62
CA ALA A 123 -3.54 -17.68 -2.67
C ALA A 123 -2.76 -18.89 -2.10
N ALA A 124 -1.44 -18.94 -2.28
CA ALA A 124 -0.60 -19.99 -1.70
C ALA A 124 -0.56 -19.96 -0.16
N ARG A 125 -0.89 -18.81 0.46
CA ARG A 125 -0.95 -18.63 1.91
C ARG A 125 -2.38 -18.77 2.47
N ALA A 126 -3.38 -18.43 1.67
CA ALA A 126 -4.77 -18.41 2.11
C ALA A 126 -5.26 -19.81 2.54
N ALA A 127 -6.03 -19.86 3.62
CA ALA A 127 -6.66 -21.11 4.09
C ALA A 127 -7.84 -21.55 3.20
N GLY A 128 -8.30 -20.69 2.27
CA GLY A 128 -9.45 -20.93 1.41
C GLY A 128 -9.32 -20.24 0.05
N ALA A 129 -10.26 -20.52 -0.85
CA ALA A 129 -10.26 -19.95 -2.18
C ALA A 129 -10.52 -18.43 -2.14
N LEU A 130 -9.73 -17.66 -2.89
CA LEU A 130 -9.90 -16.22 -3.06
C LEU A 130 -10.68 -15.96 -4.35
N SER A 131 -11.92 -15.49 -4.20
CA SER A 131 -12.88 -15.33 -5.29
C SER A 131 -12.91 -13.93 -5.91
N SER A 132 -12.41 -12.93 -5.18
CA SER A 132 -12.42 -11.52 -5.58
C SER A 132 -11.10 -10.81 -5.27
N GLU A 133 -10.90 -9.61 -5.82
CA GLU A 133 -9.77 -8.74 -5.42
C GLU A 133 -9.85 -8.29 -3.96
N VAL A 134 -11.08 -8.14 -3.43
CA VAL A 134 -11.30 -7.79 -2.02
C VAL A 134 -10.83 -8.92 -1.11
N ASP A 135 -11.03 -10.18 -1.51
CA ASP A 135 -10.53 -11.35 -0.75
C ASP A 135 -9.00 -11.35 -0.73
N VAL A 136 -8.37 -11.08 -1.87
CA VAL A 136 -6.91 -10.95 -1.98
C VAL A 136 -6.41 -9.80 -1.11
N PHE A 137 -7.08 -8.65 -1.14
CA PHE A 137 -6.76 -7.50 -0.29
C PHE A 137 -6.87 -7.84 1.19
N ALA A 138 -7.96 -8.49 1.62
CA ALA A 138 -8.22 -8.85 3.00
C ALA A 138 -7.13 -9.80 3.54
N GLU A 139 -6.78 -10.82 2.76
CA GLU A 139 -5.76 -11.80 3.15
C GLU A 139 -4.36 -11.16 3.17
N LEU A 140 -4.03 -10.31 2.19
CA LEU A 140 -2.78 -9.55 2.17
C LEU A 140 -2.66 -8.63 3.39
N ARG A 141 -3.76 -7.99 3.80
CA ARG A 141 -3.81 -7.09 4.96
C ARG A 141 -3.62 -7.86 6.26
N ARG A 142 -4.32 -9.00 6.42
CA ARG A 142 -4.16 -9.92 7.54
C ARG A 142 -2.71 -10.40 7.66
N TRP A 143 -2.12 -10.80 6.54
CA TRP A 143 -0.72 -11.22 6.52
C TRP A 143 0.22 -10.09 6.97
N LYS A 144 0.02 -8.85 6.49
CA LYS A 144 0.85 -7.73 6.94
C LYS A 144 0.69 -7.42 8.44
N ASP A 145 -0.47 -7.67 9.02
CA ASP A 145 -0.72 -7.44 10.45
C ASP A 145 0.03 -8.45 11.35
N GLU A 146 0.25 -9.66 10.83
CA GLU A 146 1.02 -10.74 11.49
C GLU A 146 2.51 -10.73 11.13
N PHE A 147 2.92 -9.89 10.17
CA PHE A 147 4.28 -9.88 9.66
C PHE A 147 5.23 -9.16 10.62
N CYS A 148 6.02 -9.96 11.34
CA CYS A 148 7.18 -9.49 12.09
C CYS A 148 8.44 -9.68 11.23
N LEU A 149 9.34 -8.69 11.27
CA LEU A 149 10.68 -8.78 10.71
C LEU A 149 11.64 -9.50 11.65
#